data_AF-A0A9E4MLS5-F1
#
_entry.id   AF-A0A9E4MLS5-F1
#
_cell.length_a   1.000
_cell.length_b   1.000
_cell.length_c   1.000
_cell.angle_alpha   90.00
_cell.angle_beta   90.00
_cell.angle_gamma   90.00
#
_symmetry.space_group_name_H-M   'P 1'
#
loop_
_entity.id
_entity.type
_entity.pdbx_description
1 polymer ?
#
loop_
_entity_poly.entity_id
_entity_poly.type
_entity_poly.pdbx_seq_one_letter_code
_entity_poly.pdbx_strand_id
1 'polypeptide(L)'
;MGLKIIESFDASFTLDPQAKTILFGLLTSQTFLNQLSQQLPGKSVEFTELLFQPVPYSLQTPKGMPREFEQYHASEDYIIVNVPPNFMFQAKIFKPSRLCAIYRQAELPLN
;
A
#
# COMPACT_ATOMS: atom_id res chain seq x y z
N MET A 1 -7.99 24.14 -5.78
CA MET A 1 -7.14 23.42 -6.75
C MET A 1 -7.40 21.94 -6.53
N GLY A 2 -8.30 21.37 -7.33
CA GLY A 2 -8.82 20.02 -7.11
C GLY A 2 -7.78 18.99 -7.49
N LEU A 3 -7.30 18.24 -6.51
CA LEU A 3 -6.52 17.04 -6.75
C LEU A 3 -7.40 16.08 -7.54
N LYS A 4 -7.13 16.00 -8.85
CA LYS A 4 -7.61 14.90 -9.69
C LYS A 4 -6.98 13.65 -9.08
N ILE A 5 -7.79 12.86 -8.38
CA ILE A 5 -7.42 11.52 -7.94
C ILE A 5 -7.12 10.76 -9.23
N ILE A 6 -5.83 10.55 -9.50
CA ILE A 6 -5.36 9.85 -10.69
C ILE A 6 -5.75 8.38 -10.50
N GLU A 7 -6.81 7.97 -11.19
CA GLU A 7 -7.23 6.57 -11.34
C GLU A 7 -6.27 5.80 -12.28
N SER A 8 -4.97 5.84 -12.02
CA SER A 8 -4.02 4.92 -12.68
C SER A 8 -3.77 3.75 -11.76
N PHE A 9 -4.67 2.77 -11.88
CA PHE A 9 -4.53 1.44 -11.29
C PHE A 9 -4.33 0.47 -12.47
N ASP A 10 -3.10 0.37 -12.95
CA ASP A 10 -2.66 -0.64 -13.92
C ASP A 10 -1.43 -1.33 -13.29
N ALA A 11 -1.25 -2.65 -13.29
CA ALA A 11 -1.77 -3.65 -14.19
C ALA A 11 -2.13 -4.98 -13.46
N SER A 12 -3.23 -5.60 -13.92
CA SER A 12 -3.76 -6.96 -13.65
C SER A 12 -4.87 -7.16 -12.63
N PHE A 13 -5.22 -6.21 -11.75
CA PHE A 13 -6.41 -6.38 -10.90
C PHE A 13 -7.18 -5.08 -10.71
N THR A 14 -8.50 -5.13 -10.94
CA THR A 14 -9.43 -4.03 -10.64
C THR A 14 -10.14 -4.36 -9.35
N LEU A 15 -10.09 -3.44 -8.37
CA LEU A 15 -10.90 -3.57 -7.16
C LEU A 15 -12.32 -3.10 -7.46
N ASP A 16 -13.30 -3.90 -7.05
CA ASP A 16 -14.68 -3.46 -6.98
C ASP A 16 -14.78 -2.17 -6.13
N PRO A 17 -15.62 -1.18 -6.50
CA PRO A 17 -15.71 0.08 -5.77
C PRO A 17 -16.04 -0.08 -4.28
N GLN A 18 -16.84 -1.08 -3.91
CA GLN A 18 -17.11 -1.38 -2.50
C GLN A 18 -15.89 -2.02 -1.83
N ALA A 19 -15.24 -2.98 -2.50
CA ALA A 19 -14.01 -3.60 -2.01
C ALA A 19 -12.91 -2.56 -1.79
N LYS A 20 -12.75 -1.61 -2.70
CA LYS A 20 -11.80 -0.49 -2.59
C LYS A 20 -12.12 0.36 -1.35
N THR A 21 -13.37 0.80 -1.20
CA THR A 21 -13.80 1.62 -0.06
C THR A 21 -13.51 0.94 1.27
N ILE A 22 -13.85 -0.36 1.38
CA ILE A 22 -13.62 -1.14 2.60
C ILE A 22 -12.11 -1.29 2.85
N LEU A 23 -11.35 -1.74 1.84
CA LEU A 23 -9.92 -1.98 1.99
C LEU A 23 -9.19 -0.69 2.37
N PHE A 24 -9.48 0.41 1.69
CA PHE A 24 -8.82 1.69 1.93
C PHE A 24 -9.17 2.19 3.32
N GLY A 25 -10.44 2.11 3.75
CA GLY A 25 -10.84 2.47 5.10
C GLY A 25 -10.09 1.68 6.19
N LEU A 26 -9.80 0.40 5.95
CA LEU A 26 -8.98 -0.41 6.86
C LEU A 26 -7.50 0.02 6.84
N LEU A 27 -6.94 0.25 5.66
CA LEU A 27 -5.55 0.66 5.44
C LEU A 27 -5.24 2.09 5.92
N THR A 28 -6.25 2.95 6.03
CA THR A 28 -6.18 4.31 6.58
C THR A 28 -6.70 4.39 8.02
N SER A 29 -7.10 3.27 8.63
CA SER A 29 -7.62 3.30 10.00
C SER A 29 -6.53 3.73 10.99
N GLN A 30 -6.87 4.63 11.91
CA GLN A 30 -5.89 5.15 12.88
C GLN A 30 -5.25 4.01 13.70
N THR A 31 -6.02 2.97 14.02
CA THR A 31 -5.52 1.78 14.70
C THR A 31 -4.40 1.11 13.90
N PHE A 32 -4.60 0.90 12.60
CA PHE A 32 -3.59 0.26 11.75
C PHE A 32 -2.38 1.17 11.53
N LEU A 33 -2.59 2.46 11.26
CA LEU A 33 -1.52 3.44 11.11
C LEU A 33 -0.67 3.56 12.38
N ASN A 34 -1.29 3.55 13.56
CA ASN A 34 -0.56 3.53 14.83
C ASN A 34 0.28 2.26 15.00
N GLN A 35 -0.23 1.10 14.60
CA GLN A 35 0.54 -0.14 14.63
C GLN A 35 1.75 -0.09 13.68
N LEU A 36 1.59 0.49 12.49
CA LEU A 36 2.69 0.69 11.56
C LEU A 36 3.73 1.68 12.12
N SER A 37 3.30 2.81 12.67
CA SER A 37 4.21 3.79 13.30
C SER A 37 4.96 3.22 14.50
N GLN A 38 4.38 2.28 15.26
CA GLN A 38 5.10 1.59 16.34
C GLN A 38 6.27 0.74 15.84
N GLN A 39 6.21 0.26 14.59
CA GLN A 39 7.32 -0.45 13.95
C GLN A 39 8.37 0.50 13.35
N LEU A 40 8.04 1.80 13.25
CA LEU A 40 8.85 2.84 12.60
C LEU A 40 9.06 4.00 13.60
N PRO A 41 9.93 3.82 14.59
CA PRO A 41 10.10 4.81 15.66
C PRO A 41 10.48 6.19 15.10
N GLY A 42 9.76 7.22 15.55
CA GLY A 42 9.99 8.62 15.15
C GLY A 42 9.40 9.01 13.80
N LYS A 43 8.68 8.10 13.11
CA LYS A 43 8.05 8.38 11.82
C LYS A 43 6.54 8.21 11.87
N SER A 44 5.83 9.08 11.18
CA SER A 44 4.43 8.90 10.85
C SER A 44 4.33 8.23 9.49
N VAL A 45 3.22 7.53 9.27
CA VAL A 45 2.93 6.89 7.98
C VAL A 45 1.61 7.40 7.42
N GLU A 46 1.60 7.68 6.12
CA GLU A 46 0.43 8.10 5.36
C GLU A 46 0.20 7.11 4.22
N PHE A 47 -1.01 6.58 4.11
CA PHE A 47 -1.34 5.66 3.01
C PHE A 47 -1.42 6.45 1.69
N THR A 48 -0.68 5.99 0.68
CA THR A 48 -0.60 6.70 -0.63
C THR A 48 -1.70 6.31 -1.61
N GLU A 49 -2.63 5.45 -1.20
CA GLU A 49 -3.66 4.85 -2.07
C GLU A 49 -3.11 3.94 -3.19
N LEU A 50 -1.79 3.74 -3.24
CA LEU A 50 -1.15 2.83 -4.17
C LEU A 50 -1.11 1.41 -3.61
N LEU A 51 -1.53 0.47 -4.44
CA LEU A 51 -1.47 -0.96 -4.18
C LEU A 51 -0.88 -1.67 -5.39
N PHE A 52 -0.17 -2.76 -5.14
CA PHE A 52 0.31 -3.63 -6.21
C PHE A 52 0.26 -5.10 -5.80
N GLN A 53 0.18 -5.98 -6.78
CA GLN A 53 0.36 -7.41 -6.57
C GLN A 53 1.85 -7.73 -6.62
N PRO A 54 2.43 -8.37 -5.58
CA PRO A 54 3.79 -8.87 -5.68
C PRO A 54 3.87 -9.95 -6.76
N VAL A 55 4.89 -9.84 -7.61
CA VAL A 55 5.13 -10.76 -8.72
C VAL A 55 6.18 -11.80 -8.34
N PRO A 56 6.16 -13.00 -8.96
CA PRO A 56 7.25 -13.95 -8.77
C PRO A 56 8.60 -13.34 -9.13
N TYR A 57 9.66 -13.81 -8.46
CA TYR A 57 11.02 -13.48 -8.84
C TYR A 57 11.28 -13.92 -10.29
N SER A 58 11.85 -13.02 -11.09
CA SER A 58 12.33 -13.32 -12.43
C SER A 58 13.54 -12.45 -12.76
N LEU A 59 14.23 -12.74 -13.87
CA LEU A 59 15.30 -11.89 -14.38
C LEU A 59 14.85 -10.43 -14.63
N GLN A 60 13.56 -10.23 -14.90
CA GLN A 60 12.97 -8.91 -15.14
C GLN A 60 12.39 -8.28 -13.86
N THR A 61 12.17 -9.07 -12.81
CA THR A 61 11.52 -8.64 -11.54
C THR A 61 12.30 -9.18 -10.34
N PRO A 62 13.58 -8.81 -10.18
CA PRO A 62 14.44 -9.38 -9.14
C PRO A 62 13.99 -9.01 -7.72
N LYS A 63 13.17 -7.97 -7.58
CA LYS A 63 12.60 -7.51 -6.29
C LYS A 63 11.21 -8.07 -6.01
N GLY A 64 10.69 -8.96 -6.87
CA GLY A 64 9.34 -9.53 -6.71
C GLY A 64 8.23 -8.48 -6.75
N MET A 65 8.46 -7.35 -7.41
CA MET A 65 7.50 -6.25 -7.59
C MET A 65 7.52 -5.75 -9.04
N PRO A 66 6.42 -5.14 -9.51
CA PRO A 66 6.39 -4.49 -10.82
C PRO A 66 7.35 -3.30 -10.86
N ARG A 67 7.97 -3.07 -12.02
CA ARG A 67 9.01 -2.05 -12.24
C ARG A 67 8.58 -0.64 -11.84
N GLU A 68 7.32 -0.29 -12.05
CA GLU A 68 6.78 1.03 -11.68
C GLU A 68 6.79 1.29 -10.17
N PHE A 69 6.75 0.23 -9.35
CA PHE A 69 6.76 0.34 -7.89
C PHE A 69 8.16 0.19 -7.28
N GLU A 70 9.18 -0.15 -8.08
CA GLU A 70 10.57 -0.26 -7.61
C GLU A 70 11.12 1.07 -7.06
N GLN A 71 10.62 2.21 -7.57
CA GLN A 71 11.00 3.54 -7.07
C GLN A 71 10.66 3.74 -5.58
N TYR A 72 9.55 3.16 -5.11
CA TYR A 72 9.13 3.26 -3.70
C TYR A 72 9.93 2.33 -2.80
N HIS A 73 10.45 1.23 -3.33
CA HIS A 73 11.40 0.39 -2.59
C HIS A 73 12.79 1.04 -2.51
N ALA A 74 13.18 1.83 -3.52
CA ALA A 74 14.47 2.49 -3.56
C ALA A 74 14.55 3.77 -2.72
N SER A 75 13.40 4.34 -2.33
CA SER A 75 13.31 5.58 -1.56
C SER A 75 13.13 5.31 -0.07
N GLU A 76 13.86 6.06 0.76
CA GLU A 76 13.73 6.02 2.23
C GLU A 76 12.49 6.76 2.74
N ASP A 77 11.81 7.51 1.87
CA ASP A 77 10.57 8.25 2.16
C ASP A 77 9.33 7.37 2.09
N TYR A 78 9.45 6.11 1.65
CA TYR A 78 8.33 5.21 1.49
C TYR A 78 8.59 3.88 2.19
N ILE A 79 7.51 3.21 2.60
CA ILE A 79 7.52 1.81 3.03
C ILE A 79 6.52 1.03 2.20
N ILE A 80 6.81 -0.24 2.02
CA ILE A 80 5.92 -1.20 1.39
C ILE A 80 5.48 -2.18 2.47
N VAL A 81 4.17 -2.29 2.65
CA VAL A 81 3.54 -3.13 3.67
C VAL A 81 2.70 -4.19 2.98
N ASN A 82 2.87 -5.46 3.35
CA ASN A 82 1.95 -6.51 2.90
C ASN A 82 0.56 -6.25 3.50
N VAL A 83 -0.46 -6.19 2.65
CA VAL A 83 -1.84 -6.04 3.08
C VAL A 83 -2.23 -7.27 3.92
N PRO A 84 -2.67 -7.08 5.17
CA PRO A 84 -3.09 -8.19 6.02
C PRO A 84 -4.20 -9.03 5.38
N PRO A 85 -4.13 -10.39 5.42
CA PRO A 85 -5.16 -11.24 4.82
C PRO A 85 -6.57 -10.95 5.35
N ASN A 86 -6.71 -10.65 6.64
CA ASN A 86 -7.98 -10.28 7.25
C ASN A 86 -8.59 -9.00 6.64
N PHE A 87 -7.79 -8.06 6.13
CA PHE A 87 -8.29 -6.86 5.44
C PHE A 87 -8.79 -7.21 4.05
N MET A 88 -8.03 -8.06 3.33
CA MET A 88 -8.45 -8.59 2.04
C MET A 88 -9.78 -9.37 2.16
N PHE A 89 -9.92 -10.22 3.17
CA PHE A 89 -11.16 -10.96 3.44
C PHE A 89 -12.35 -10.05 3.76
N GLN A 90 -12.17 -9.02 4.59
CA GLN A 90 -13.23 -8.05 4.90
C GLN A 90 -13.69 -7.28 3.65
N ALA A 91 -12.75 -6.93 2.78
CA ALA A 91 -13.03 -6.30 1.49
C ALA A 91 -13.52 -7.29 0.41
N LYS A 92 -13.70 -8.58 0.74
CA LYS A 92 -14.08 -9.66 -0.20
C LYS A 92 -13.12 -9.82 -1.38
N ILE A 93 -11.83 -9.54 -1.17
CA ILE A 93 -10.77 -9.68 -2.17
C ILE A 93 -10.14 -11.07 -2.00
N PHE A 94 -10.47 -11.98 -2.91
CA PHE A 94 -9.91 -13.34 -2.96
C PHE A 94 -8.89 -13.54 -4.07
N LYS A 95 -8.87 -12.61 -5.05
CA LYS A 95 -7.88 -12.53 -6.13
C LYS A 95 -7.53 -11.05 -6.30
N PRO A 96 -6.24 -10.68 -6.30
CA PRO A 96 -5.06 -11.54 -6.11
C PRO A 96 -4.94 -12.09 -4.68
N SER A 97 -4.07 -13.09 -4.48
CA SER A 97 -3.86 -13.73 -3.15
C SER A 97 -3.01 -12.90 -2.19
N ARG A 98 -2.27 -11.93 -2.73
CA ARG A 98 -1.43 -11.00 -1.97
C ARG A 98 -1.52 -9.62 -2.59
N LEU A 99 -1.52 -8.62 -1.73
CA LEU A 99 -1.42 -7.22 -2.09
C LEU A 99 -0.36 -6.56 -1.21
N CYS A 100 0.34 -5.59 -1.78
CA CYS A 100 1.26 -4.71 -1.09
C CYS A 100 0.72 -3.29 -1.18
N ALA A 101 0.70 -2.59 -0.05
CA ALA A 101 0.29 -1.21 0.09
C ALA A 101 1.53 -0.32 0.26
N ILE A 102 1.49 0.87 -0.32
CA ILE A 102 2.59 1.83 -0.22
C ILE A 102 2.19 2.94 0.75
N TYR A 103 3.05 3.22 1.70
CA TYR A 103 2.91 4.31 2.64
C TYR A 103 4.07 5.27 2.49
N ARG A 104 3.76 6.57 2.60
CA ARG A 104 4.77 7.61 2.74
C ARG A 104 5.13 7.73 4.20
N GLN A 105 6.42 7.79 4.47
CA GLN A 105 6.98 8.13 5.77
C GLN A 105 7.11 9.65 5.86
N ALA A 106 6.73 10.22 7.00
CA ALA A 106 7.05 11.61 7.35
C ALA A 106 7.65 11.66 8.75
N GLU A 107 8.51 12.63 9.01
CA GLU A 107 9.04 12.84 10.36
C GLU A 107 7.89 13.26 11.28
N LEU A 108 7.77 12.61 12.43
CA LEU A 108 6.86 13.11 13.47
C LEU A 108 7.46 14.41 14.01
N PRO A 109 6.71 15.52 14.05
CA PRO A 109 7.21 16.75 14.65
C PRO A 109 7.63 16.44 16.10
N LEU A 110 8.89 16.77 16.42
CA LEU A 110 9.41 16.76 17.78
C LEU A 110 8.58 17.78 18.57
N ASN A 111 7.72 17.27 19.45
CA ASN A 111 6.90 18.08 20.34
C ASN A 111 7.69 18.46 21.60
#